data_AF-A0A175JT69-F1
#
_entry.id   AF-A0A175JT69-F1
#
_cell.length_a   1.000
_cell.length_b   1.000
_cell.length_c   1.000
_cell.angle_alpha   90.00
_cell.angle_beta   90.00
_cell.angle_gamma   90.00
#
_symmetry.space_group_name_H-M   'P 1'
#
loop_
_entity.id
_entity.type
_entity.pdbx_description
1 polymer ?
#
loop_
_entity_poly.entity_id
_entity_poly.type
_entity_poly.pdbx_seq_one_letter_code
_entity_poly.pdbx_strand_id
1 'polypeptide(L)'
;MKHLFRNKQINENSFYSSLNIKSPTLQQRKGLEIVYLMNIVPYLENISTLLTFIFVSRKCFHSVKRLKINPFYSCKLNNTKERIKSLKKEIQYFVGIETFLCDSEMIEKLTTEQIDKIKRFNLYGKVIYTAPNLIQIASKITYFSFYVDLDVQIPIQKMVNLKKLLIDMNGNTEMVFFTEYIIEIFAQLQSFQFFHSLVIECNGIELKKIISILNKFEWNKIRVIIKCFDLREEHITWLNELKINNRIISCYSNELKSSFVKLLVLPLYDASNTLTISNDVLQYRKLISILNLYWLVRLDCFEISSLQCPACRVDLSIANSLQEFNLTNTHYLQPSCFILPTSLKTITFTNCSNITLPNLASIHLSSFSIRNCSTVQSLFLPSTLTFLEIRNTPLKASLNLELIQLKQLSIVQCSSLESIIVPLSIQTICVYWCDSLTTIEKIFQTTVNKLDLFHCMRLKPLALPITVSQLYISFCQNSLINNITQLTNLTSPLY
;
A
#
# COMPACT_ATOMS: atom_id res chain seq x y z
N MET A 1 3.58 -14.41 11.89
CA MET A 1 4.50 -14.09 13.01
C MET A 1 4.50 -15.20 14.09
N LYS A 2 4.63 -16.46 13.63
CA LYS A 2 4.90 -17.69 14.40
C LYS A 2 5.60 -18.59 13.39
N HIS A 3 6.88 -18.89 13.61
CA HIS A 3 7.81 -19.75 12.86
C HIS A 3 9.12 -19.00 12.62
N LEU A 4 10.01 -19.07 13.62
CA LEU A 4 11.47 -18.96 13.48
C LEU A 4 12.04 -19.10 14.88
N PHE A 5 12.08 -20.33 15.40
CA PHE A 5 13.04 -20.79 16.42
C PHE A 5 12.84 -22.30 16.58
N ARG A 6 13.51 -23.08 15.72
CA ARG A 6 13.93 -24.45 16.05
C ARG A 6 15.01 -24.91 15.08
N ASN A 7 16.19 -25.14 15.65
CA ASN A 7 17.17 -26.19 15.35
C ASN A 7 18.59 -25.66 15.18
N LYS A 8 19.33 -25.72 16.28
CA LYS A 8 20.73 -26.15 16.26
C LYS A 8 20.94 -27.05 17.47
N GLN A 9 20.84 -28.36 17.24
CA GLN A 9 21.32 -29.38 18.17
C GLN A 9 22.85 -29.33 18.17
N ILE A 10 23.46 -29.17 19.34
CA ILE A 10 24.85 -29.56 19.60
C ILE A 10 24.86 -30.33 20.92
N ASN A 11 25.59 -31.43 20.89
CA ASN A 11 25.62 -32.57 21.80
C ASN A 11 25.85 -32.28 23.29
N GLU A 12 25.31 -33.20 24.09
CA GLU A 12 25.45 -33.35 25.53
C GLU A 12 26.84 -33.86 25.97
N ASN A 13 27.17 -33.51 27.22
CA ASN A 13 28.00 -34.22 28.20
C ASN A 13 29.53 -34.29 28.04
N SER A 14 30.23 -33.46 28.81
CA SER A 14 31.21 -33.95 29.83
C SER A 14 31.72 -32.79 30.71
N PHE A 15 32.08 -33.13 31.95
CA PHE A 15 32.68 -32.31 33.01
C PHE A 15 31.74 -31.54 33.94
N TYR A 16 31.20 -32.28 34.92
CA TYR A 16 31.04 -31.77 36.28
C TYR A 16 32.39 -31.82 37.01
N SER A 17 32.87 -30.70 37.51
CA SER A 17 33.45 -30.63 38.85
C SER A 17 33.63 -29.18 39.33
N SER A 18 33.04 -28.93 40.49
CA SER A 18 33.43 -27.92 41.50
C SER A 18 33.48 -26.45 41.09
N LEU A 19 32.44 -25.70 41.45
CA LEU A 19 32.60 -24.42 42.14
C LEU A 19 31.31 -24.11 42.92
N ASN A 20 31.46 -24.22 44.23
CA ASN A 20 30.44 -24.00 45.23
C ASN A 20 30.17 -22.49 45.35
N ILE A 21 29.31 -21.95 44.49
CA ILE A 21 28.79 -20.58 44.63
C ILE A 21 27.34 -20.73 45.10
N LYS A 22 27.07 -20.29 46.33
CA LYS A 22 25.71 -20.18 46.88
C LYS A 22 24.85 -19.41 45.87
N SER A 23 23.99 -20.13 45.15
CA SER A 23 23.00 -19.54 44.27
C SER A 23 22.07 -18.65 45.10
N PRO A 24 21.89 -17.36 44.77
CA PRO A 24 20.75 -16.64 45.31
C PRO A 24 19.51 -17.38 44.81
N THR A 25 18.57 -17.64 45.70
CA THR A 25 17.26 -18.22 45.38
C THR A 25 16.63 -17.47 44.22
N LEU A 26 16.83 -17.97 43.00
CA LEU A 26 16.11 -17.57 41.80
C LEU A 26 14.70 -18.14 41.94
N GLN A 27 13.87 -17.46 42.73
CA GLN A 27 12.45 -17.48 42.47
C GLN A 27 12.27 -16.94 41.05
N GLN A 28 12.19 -17.84 40.08
CA GLN A 28 11.77 -17.53 38.72
C GLN A 28 10.45 -16.75 38.84
N ARG A 29 10.51 -15.43 38.66
CA ARG A 29 9.30 -14.60 38.54
C ARG A 29 8.62 -15.03 37.25
N LYS A 30 7.69 -16.00 37.33
CA LYS A 30 6.96 -16.62 36.21
C LYS A 30 5.97 -15.65 35.52
N GLY A 31 6.42 -14.49 35.06
CA GLY A 31 5.59 -13.63 34.25
C GLY A 31 6.33 -12.43 33.71
N LEU A 32 5.89 -11.97 32.53
CA LEU A 32 6.44 -10.81 31.83
C LEU A 32 6.57 -9.60 32.79
N GLU A 33 7.68 -8.90 32.67
CA GLU A 33 7.91 -7.64 33.38
C GLU A 33 7.10 -6.50 32.79
N ILE A 34 6.89 -5.45 33.58
CA ILE A 34 6.09 -4.29 33.19
C ILE A 34 6.64 -3.64 31.91
N VAL A 35 7.97 -3.59 31.75
CA VAL A 35 8.62 -2.98 30.57
C VAL A 35 8.26 -3.72 29.28
N TYR A 36 8.23 -5.06 29.30
CA TYR A 36 7.80 -5.84 28.14
C TYR A 36 6.32 -5.65 27.83
N LEU A 37 5.48 -5.55 28.87
CA LEU A 37 4.06 -5.27 28.72
C LEU A 37 3.79 -3.86 28.17
N MET A 38 4.63 -2.88 28.48
CA MET A 38 4.54 -1.53 27.90
C MET A 38 4.70 -1.56 26.38
N ASN A 39 5.57 -2.43 25.85
CA ASN A 39 5.76 -2.57 24.41
C ASN A 39 4.56 -3.19 23.70
N ILE A 40 3.69 -3.92 24.39
CA ILE A 40 2.49 -4.52 23.80
C ILE A 40 1.39 -3.47 23.60
N VAL A 41 1.27 -2.53 24.55
CA VAL A 41 0.14 -1.60 24.62
C VAL A 41 -0.05 -0.80 23.31
N PRO A 42 0.98 -0.21 22.68
CA PRO A 42 0.81 0.51 21.41
C PRO A 42 0.22 -0.31 20.25
N TYR A 43 0.40 -1.63 20.28
CA TYR A 43 -0.05 -2.54 19.23
C TYR A 43 -1.47 -3.06 19.45
N LEU A 44 -2.13 -2.70 20.56
CA LEU A 44 -3.53 -3.01 20.72
C LEU A 44 -4.37 -2.25 19.68
N GLU A 45 -5.49 -2.84 19.30
CA GLU A 45 -6.32 -2.31 18.23
C GLU A 45 -7.08 -1.06 18.65
N ASN A 46 -7.67 -1.09 19.85
CA ASN A 46 -8.57 -0.04 20.34
C ASN A 46 -8.67 -0.02 21.88
N ILE A 47 -9.43 0.94 22.41
CA ILE A 47 -9.66 1.10 23.85
C ILE A 47 -10.39 -0.09 24.50
N SER A 48 -11.27 -0.79 23.79
CA SER A 48 -11.94 -1.98 24.35
C SER A 48 -10.94 -3.10 24.65
N THR A 49 -10.03 -3.35 23.69
CA THR A 49 -8.93 -4.30 23.87
C THR A 49 -7.98 -3.87 24.98
N LEU A 50 -7.69 -2.56 25.10
CA LEU A 50 -6.92 -2.00 26.21
C LEU A 50 -7.56 -2.29 27.58
N LEU A 51 -8.87 -2.10 27.71
CA LEU A 51 -9.57 -2.35 28.97
C LEU A 51 -9.48 -3.83 29.37
N THR A 52 -9.69 -4.72 28.40
CA THR A 52 -9.51 -6.16 28.61
C THR A 52 -8.09 -6.45 29.09
N PHE A 53 -7.07 -5.89 28.42
CA PHE A 53 -5.67 -6.04 28.79
C PHE A 53 -5.38 -5.54 30.22
N ILE A 54 -5.93 -4.39 30.61
CA ILE A 54 -5.78 -3.82 31.96
C ILE A 54 -6.32 -4.78 33.03
N PHE A 55 -7.46 -5.43 32.77
CA PHE A 55 -8.08 -6.36 33.73
C PHE A 55 -7.37 -7.71 33.83
N VAL A 56 -6.44 -8.05 32.92
CA VAL A 56 -5.69 -9.32 32.99
C VAL A 56 -4.83 -9.39 34.26
N SER A 57 -4.15 -8.30 34.64
CA SER A 57 -3.32 -8.28 35.85
C SER A 57 -2.94 -6.87 36.31
N ARG A 58 -2.53 -6.74 37.59
CA ARG A 58 -1.94 -5.49 38.11
C ARG A 58 -0.73 -5.02 37.29
N LYS A 59 0.09 -5.94 36.76
CA LYS A 59 1.24 -5.59 35.91
C LYS A 59 0.81 -4.93 34.61
N CYS A 60 -0.27 -5.42 33.97
CA CYS A 60 -0.85 -4.82 32.77
C CYS A 60 -1.44 -3.42 33.05
N PHE A 61 -2.14 -3.25 34.17
CA PHE A 61 -2.59 -1.93 34.58
C PHE A 61 -1.42 -0.94 34.79
N HIS A 62 -0.37 -1.38 35.49
CA HIS A 62 0.81 -0.55 35.72
C HIS A 62 1.60 -0.26 34.44
N SER A 63 1.63 -1.18 33.46
CA SER A 63 2.29 -0.90 32.18
C SER A 63 1.61 0.23 31.43
N VAL A 64 0.27 0.26 31.40
CA VAL A 64 -0.51 1.37 30.83
C VAL A 64 -0.21 2.68 31.54
N LYS A 65 -0.23 2.70 32.88
CA LYS A 65 0.04 3.92 33.68
C LYS A 65 1.46 4.47 33.50
N ARG A 66 2.43 3.64 33.15
CA ARG A 66 3.84 4.04 33.01
C ARG A 66 4.21 4.54 31.62
N LEU A 67 3.31 4.44 30.65
CA LEU A 67 3.54 4.99 29.31
C LEU A 67 3.61 6.52 29.37
N LYS A 68 4.60 7.05 28.65
CA LYS A 68 4.84 8.50 28.53
C LYS A 68 4.23 9.10 27.28
N ILE A 69 3.79 8.25 26.35
CA ILE A 69 3.18 8.62 25.08
C ILE A 69 1.93 7.76 24.91
N ASN A 70 0.80 8.33 24.49
CA ASN A 70 -0.37 7.52 24.17
C ASN A 70 -0.14 6.69 22.90
N PRO A 71 -0.82 5.53 22.79
CA PRO A 71 -0.87 4.72 21.58
C PRO A 71 -1.53 5.35 20.35
N PHE A 72 -2.25 6.46 20.51
CA PHE A 72 -2.99 7.14 19.46
C PHE A 72 -4.06 6.27 18.79
N TYR A 73 -4.87 5.55 19.58
CA TYR A 73 -5.91 4.67 19.01
C TYR A 73 -6.95 5.41 18.20
N SER A 74 -7.23 6.68 18.54
CA SER A 74 -8.18 7.50 17.80
C SER A 74 -7.84 7.65 16.32
N CYS A 75 -6.58 7.56 15.89
CA CYS A 75 -6.23 7.70 14.47
C CYS A 75 -6.61 6.47 13.63
N LYS A 76 -6.83 5.31 14.27
CA LYS A 76 -7.19 4.05 13.60
C LYS A 76 -8.68 3.93 13.30
N LEU A 77 -9.49 4.89 13.75
CA LEU A 77 -10.95 4.87 13.64
C LEU A 77 -11.41 5.81 12.53
N ASN A 78 -12.38 5.37 11.72
CA ASN A 78 -12.92 6.16 10.61
C ASN A 78 -14.03 7.12 11.05
N ASN A 79 -14.75 6.82 12.14
CA ASN A 79 -15.90 7.59 12.58
C ASN A 79 -15.52 8.69 13.58
N THR A 80 -15.81 9.95 13.27
CA THR A 80 -15.47 11.11 14.12
C THR A 80 -16.01 11.03 15.55
N LYS A 81 -17.24 10.55 15.76
CA LYS A 81 -17.81 10.40 17.12
C LYS A 81 -17.02 9.37 17.93
N GLU A 82 -16.62 8.27 17.30
CA GLU A 82 -15.82 7.23 17.93
C GLU A 82 -14.38 7.70 18.20
N ARG A 83 -13.78 8.45 17.26
CA ARG A 83 -12.46 9.10 17.43
C ARG A 83 -12.45 9.98 18.67
N ILE A 84 -13.45 10.85 18.84
CA ILE A 84 -13.58 11.75 20.02
C ILE A 84 -13.74 10.94 21.31
N LYS A 85 -14.59 9.90 21.29
CA LYS A 85 -14.78 9.02 22.45
C LYS A 85 -13.48 8.30 22.83
N SER A 86 -12.73 7.81 21.84
CA SER A 86 -11.42 7.17 22.05
C SER A 86 -10.43 8.16 22.65
N LEU A 87 -10.30 9.34 22.05
CA LEU A 87 -9.40 10.42 22.49
C LEU A 87 -9.61 10.78 23.97
N LYS A 88 -10.86 11.03 24.37
CA LYS A 88 -11.21 11.35 25.77
C LYS A 88 -10.85 10.22 26.72
N LYS A 89 -11.05 8.97 26.31
CA LYS A 89 -10.66 7.79 27.08
C LYS A 89 -9.14 7.63 27.15
N GLU A 90 -8.39 7.93 26.10
CA GLU A 90 -6.92 7.89 26.14
C GLU A 90 -6.38 8.83 27.22
N ILE A 91 -6.88 10.08 27.28
CA ILE A 91 -6.48 11.03 28.33
C ILE A 91 -6.83 10.50 29.73
N GLN A 92 -7.97 9.81 29.87
CA GLN A 92 -8.41 9.25 31.15
C GLN A 92 -7.55 8.07 31.63
N TYR A 93 -7.21 7.13 30.74
CA TYR A 93 -6.55 5.88 31.13
C TYR A 93 -5.04 5.99 31.20
N PHE A 94 -4.44 6.84 30.37
CA PHE A 94 -2.99 7.01 30.30
C PHE A 94 -2.51 8.21 31.15
N VAL A 95 -2.74 8.11 32.46
CA VAL A 95 -2.43 9.19 33.42
C VAL A 95 -0.95 9.59 33.52
N GLY A 96 -0.03 8.76 33.03
CA GLY A 96 1.42 9.00 33.06
C GLY A 96 1.98 9.73 31.83
N ILE A 97 1.11 10.14 30.89
CA ILE A 97 1.52 10.75 29.63
C ILE A 97 2.25 12.07 29.85
N GLU A 98 3.34 12.23 29.13
CA GLU A 98 4.07 13.49 28.99
C GLU A 98 3.86 14.08 27.59
N THR A 99 3.77 13.25 26.56
CA THR A 99 3.51 13.66 25.18
C THR A 99 2.25 13.01 24.65
N PHE A 100 1.28 13.81 24.26
CA PHE A 100 0.03 13.35 23.68
C PHE A 100 0.06 13.48 22.16
N LEU A 101 -0.12 12.36 21.46
CA LEU A 101 -0.32 12.26 20.02
C LEU A 101 -1.81 12.45 19.73
N CYS A 102 -2.15 13.42 18.90
CA CYS A 102 -3.52 13.61 18.43
C CYS A 102 -3.56 14.23 17.04
N ASP A 103 -4.70 14.09 16.36
CA ASP A 103 -4.95 14.81 15.12
C ASP A 103 -5.28 16.27 15.43
N SER A 104 -4.84 17.19 14.57
CA SER A 104 -5.05 18.63 14.81
C SER A 104 -6.52 19.03 14.93
N GLU A 105 -7.40 18.42 14.13
CA GLU A 105 -8.86 18.59 14.19
C GLU A 105 -9.45 18.21 15.57
N MET A 106 -8.83 17.23 16.24
CA MET A 106 -9.37 16.66 17.48
C MET A 106 -9.09 17.52 18.72
N ILE A 107 -8.18 18.48 18.62
CA ILE A 107 -7.79 19.37 19.73
C ILE A 107 -8.96 20.25 20.16
N GLU A 108 -9.82 20.65 19.23
CA GLU A 108 -11.03 21.43 19.53
C GLU A 108 -12.04 20.67 20.39
N LYS A 109 -11.93 19.34 20.41
CA LYS A 109 -12.85 18.47 21.15
C LYS A 109 -12.37 18.21 22.58
N LEU A 110 -11.21 18.76 22.94
CA LEU A 110 -10.65 18.72 24.28
C LEU A 110 -11.08 19.96 25.08
N THR A 111 -11.38 19.72 26.35
CA THR A 111 -11.63 20.78 27.32
C THR A 111 -10.32 21.36 27.85
N THR A 112 -10.36 22.59 28.37
CA THR A 112 -9.21 23.24 29.04
C THR A 112 -8.58 22.36 30.11
N GLU A 113 -9.40 21.73 30.97
CA GLU A 113 -8.90 20.83 32.02
C GLU A 113 -8.12 19.63 31.46
N GLN A 114 -8.56 19.08 30.32
CA GLN A 114 -7.85 17.98 29.66
C GLN A 114 -6.53 18.46 29.03
N ILE A 115 -6.54 19.65 28.41
CA ILE A 115 -5.36 20.27 27.83
C ILE A 115 -4.30 20.57 28.90
N ASP A 116 -4.71 21.03 30.08
CA ASP A 116 -3.81 21.40 31.16
C ASP A 116 -3.09 20.20 31.77
N LYS A 117 -3.74 19.03 31.79
CA LYS A 117 -3.11 17.76 32.21
C LYS A 117 -1.99 17.30 31.29
N ILE A 118 -1.98 17.76 30.05
CA ILE A 118 -1.01 17.35 29.03
C ILE A 118 0.15 18.34 29.00
N LYS A 119 1.38 17.81 29.10
CA LYS A 119 2.61 18.61 29.08
C LYS A 119 3.03 18.99 27.66
N ARG A 120 2.97 18.03 26.73
CA ARG A 120 3.42 18.21 25.34
C ARG A 120 2.45 17.59 24.35
N PHE A 121 2.40 18.16 23.15
CA PHE A 121 1.58 17.68 22.05
C PHE A 121 2.42 17.36 20.82
N ASN A 122 2.10 16.25 20.17
CA ASN A 122 2.49 15.95 18.81
C ASN A 122 1.22 15.91 17.96
N LEU A 123 1.08 16.89 17.08
CA LEU A 123 -0.12 17.07 16.28
C LEU A 123 0.11 16.52 14.88
N TYR A 124 -0.73 15.56 14.49
CA TYR A 124 -0.71 14.90 13.19
C TYR A 124 -1.90 15.35 12.33
N GLY A 125 -1.80 15.09 11.03
CA GLY A 125 -2.84 15.40 10.05
C GLY A 125 -2.66 16.78 9.40
N LYS A 126 -3.56 17.07 8.47
CA LYS A 126 -3.57 18.32 7.71
C LYS A 126 -4.46 19.34 8.43
N VAL A 127 -3.87 20.42 8.92
CA VAL A 127 -4.61 21.58 9.43
C VAL A 127 -5.12 22.35 8.22
N ILE A 128 -6.44 22.38 8.05
CA ILE A 128 -7.11 23.14 6.97
C ILE A 128 -7.81 24.40 7.49
N TYR A 129 -7.84 24.60 8.82
CA TYR A 129 -8.31 25.84 9.44
C TYR A 129 -7.62 26.04 10.81
N THR A 130 -7.55 27.29 11.26
CA THR A 130 -6.91 27.65 12.53
C THR A 130 -7.84 27.35 13.72
N ALA A 131 -7.66 26.20 14.36
CA ALA A 131 -8.42 25.84 15.56
C ALA A 131 -8.12 26.83 16.72
N PRO A 132 -9.14 27.38 17.43
CA PRO A 132 -8.91 28.31 18.55
C PRO A 132 -8.01 27.72 19.64
N ASN A 133 -8.20 26.44 19.97
CA ASN A 133 -7.39 25.74 20.97
C ASN A 133 -5.92 25.57 20.54
N LEU A 134 -5.60 25.67 19.25
CA LEU A 134 -4.22 25.56 18.76
C LEU A 134 -3.33 26.67 19.36
N ILE A 135 -3.86 27.89 19.46
CA ILE A 135 -3.15 29.03 20.04
C ILE A 135 -2.87 28.77 21.52
N GLN A 136 -3.85 28.22 22.24
CA GLN A 136 -3.73 27.92 23.68
C GLN A 136 -2.62 26.91 23.96
N ILE A 137 -2.48 25.89 23.10
CA ILE A 137 -1.48 24.83 23.30
C ILE A 137 -0.16 25.08 22.57
N ALA A 138 -0.03 26.16 21.81
CA ALA A 138 1.10 26.37 20.89
C ALA A 138 2.46 26.14 21.56
N SER A 139 2.65 26.69 22.77
CA SER A 139 3.88 26.54 23.55
C SER A 139 4.16 25.10 24.02
N LYS A 140 3.15 24.22 24.04
CA LYS A 140 3.28 22.79 24.39
C LYS A 140 3.56 21.90 23.18
N ILE A 141 3.50 22.42 21.96
CA ILE A 141 3.68 21.61 20.74
C ILE A 141 5.16 21.28 20.52
N THR A 142 5.46 19.99 20.34
CA THR A 142 6.81 19.50 20.01
C THR A 142 6.91 18.92 18.60
N TYR A 143 5.80 18.46 18.04
CA TYR A 143 5.68 18.05 16.65
C TYR A 143 4.41 18.66 16.06
N PHE A 144 4.53 19.23 14.87
CA PHE A 144 3.39 19.82 14.18
C PHE A 144 3.41 19.43 12.71
N SER A 145 2.25 19.08 12.16
CA SER A 145 2.04 18.91 10.73
C SER A 145 0.89 19.76 10.24
N PHE A 146 1.05 20.37 9.06
CA PHE A 146 -0.02 21.11 8.42
C PHE A 146 0.10 21.08 6.90
N TYR A 147 -1.01 21.42 6.24
CA TYR A 147 -1.08 21.65 4.80
C TYR A 147 -1.13 23.15 4.56
N VAL A 148 -0.35 23.66 3.61
CA VAL A 148 -0.33 25.09 3.29
C VAL A 148 -1.65 25.46 2.63
N ASP A 149 -2.35 26.46 3.17
CA ASP A 149 -3.63 26.95 2.65
C ASP A 149 -3.72 28.45 2.94
N LEU A 150 -4.43 29.21 2.09
CA LEU A 150 -4.59 30.66 2.19
C LEU A 150 -5.27 31.07 3.50
N ASP A 151 -6.17 30.24 4.00
CA ASP A 151 -7.01 30.56 5.16
C ASP A 151 -6.39 30.11 6.49
N VAL A 152 -5.21 29.48 6.47
CA VAL A 152 -4.59 28.86 7.65
C VAL A 152 -3.50 29.76 8.24
N GLN A 153 -3.88 30.51 9.28
CA GLN A 153 -2.97 31.30 10.09
C GLN A 153 -2.39 30.49 11.25
N ILE A 154 -1.16 30.02 11.11
CA ILE A 154 -0.54 29.17 12.11
C ILE A 154 0.31 30.00 13.06
N PRO A 155 0.11 29.89 14.39
CA PRO A 155 0.89 30.64 15.37
C PRO A 155 2.27 29.99 15.59
N ILE A 156 3.05 29.76 14.51
CA ILE A 156 4.36 29.09 14.57
C ILE A 156 5.26 29.76 15.59
N GLN A 157 5.33 31.11 15.61
CA GLN A 157 6.09 31.91 16.57
C GLN A 157 5.85 31.52 18.04
N LYS A 158 4.64 31.08 18.39
CA LYS A 158 4.27 30.69 19.77
C LYS A 158 4.69 29.25 20.11
N MET A 159 5.12 28.46 19.13
CA MET A 159 5.53 27.06 19.28
C MET A 159 7.00 26.91 19.69
N VAL A 160 7.41 27.60 20.76
CA VAL A 160 8.82 27.70 21.21
C VAL A 160 9.50 26.35 21.54
N ASN A 161 8.70 25.30 21.78
CA ASN A 161 9.19 23.95 22.07
C ASN A 161 9.17 23.02 20.85
N LEU A 162 8.87 23.56 19.66
CA LEU A 162 8.78 22.79 18.42
C LEU A 162 10.13 22.15 18.09
N LYS A 163 10.11 20.83 17.92
CA LYS A 163 11.29 20.03 17.60
C LYS A 163 11.31 19.57 16.15
N LYS A 164 10.12 19.27 15.64
CA LYS A 164 9.92 18.79 14.27
C LYS A 164 8.68 19.40 13.63
N LEU A 165 8.83 19.85 12.41
CA LEU A 165 7.75 20.41 11.59
C LEU A 165 7.60 19.59 10.33
N LEU A 166 6.36 19.25 9.96
CA LEU A 166 6.00 18.71 8.66
C LEU A 166 5.10 19.71 7.94
N ILE A 167 5.50 20.09 6.73
CA ILE A 167 4.73 21.00 5.88
C ILE A 167 4.38 20.24 4.60
N ASP A 168 3.09 20.09 4.33
CA ASP A 168 2.59 19.61 3.05
C ASP A 168 2.29 20.81 2.14
N MET A 169 3.07 20.94 1.08
CA MET A 169 3.03 22.05 0.13
C MET A 169 2.31 21.69 -1.18
N ASN A 170 1.90 20.43 -1.36
CA ASN A 170 1.34 19.94 -2.63
C ASN A 170 0.14 20.77 -3.09
N GLY A 171 0.17 21.29 -4.33
CA GLY A 171 -0.98 21.94 -4.97
C GLY A 171 -1.14 23.42 -4.63
N ASN A 172 -0.15 24.03 -3.97
CA ASN A 172 -0.27 25.41 -3.45
C ASN A 172 0.72 26.39 -4.09
N THR A 173 1.49 25.97 -5.10
CA THR A 173 2.49 26.86 -5.70
C THR A 173 1.91 28.07 -6.43
N GLU A 174 0.62 28.02 -6.81
CA GLU A 174 -0.11 29.10 -7.45
C GLU A 174 -0.63 30.16 -6.45
N MET A 175 -0.55 29.90 -5.14
CA MET A 175 -0.91 30.90 -4.14
C MET A 175 0.00 32.13 -4.26
N VAL A 176 -0.62 33.30 -4.45
CA VAL A 176 0.04 34.59 -4.69
C VAL A 176 1.09 34.91 -3.63
N PHE A 177 0.82 34.56 -2.36
CA PHE A 177 1.69 34.84 -1.21
C PHE A 177 2.41 33.60 -0.64
N PHE A 178 2.43 32.49 -1.38
CA PHE A 178 3.03 31.24 -0.92
C PHE A 178 4.49 31.45 -0.46
N THR A 179 5.25 32.17 -1.29
CA THR A 179 6.68 32.33 -1.09
C THR A 179 6.95 33.15 0.17
N GLU A 180 6.25 34.27 0.34
CA GLU A 180 6.33 35.15 1.50
C GLU A 180 5.94 34.40 2.78
N TYR A 181 4.84 33.66 2.73
CA TYR A 181 4.33 32.88 3.87
C TYR A 181 5.34 31.82 4.34
N ILE A 182 5.89 31.02 3.43
CA ILE A 182 6.89 30.01 3.78
C ILE A 182 8.21 30.64 4.25
N ILE A 183 8.64 31.75 3.64
CA ILE A 183 9.81 32.51 4.09
C ILE A 183 9.61 32.99 5.53
N GLU A 184 8.43 33.50 5.88
CA GLU A 184 8.13 33.94 7.24
C GLU A 184 8.23 32.78 8.24
N ILE A 185 7.62 31.63 7.92
CA ILE A 185 7.71 30.43 8.77
C ILE A 185 9.17 30.00 8.93
N PHE A 186 9.93 29.92 7.84
CA PHE A 186 11.34 29.47 7.90
C PHE A 186 12.23 30.44 8.68
N ALA A 187 11.97 31.75 8.59
CA ALA A 187 12.66 32.75 9.39
C ALA A 187 12.41 32.54 10.90
N GLN A 188 11.16 32.26 11.28
CA GLN A 188 10.82 31.98 12.67
C GLN A 188 11.52 30.73 13.21
N LEU A 189 11.58 29.67 12.40
CA LEU A 189 12.25 28.41 12.78
C LEU A 189 13.75 28.58 13.07
N GLN A 190 14.42 29.58 12.47
CA GLN A 190 15.84 29.86 12.75
C GLN A 190 16.08 30.23 14.22
N SER A 191 15.07 30.79 14.90
CA SER A 191 15.17 31.21 16.30
C SER A 191 14.97 30.07 17.31
N PHE A 192 14.53 28.88 16.86
CA PHE A 192 14.10 27.82 17.76
C PHE A 192 15.27 26.95 18.22
N GLN A 193 15.63 27.09 19.50
CA GLN A 193 16.76 26.37 20.11
C GLN A 193 16.66 24.84 20.02
N PHE A 194 15.45 24.28 20.09
CA PHE A 194 15.23 22.82 20.14
C PHE A 194 14.81 22.21 18.80
N PHE A 195 14.72 23.03 17.74
CA PHE A 195 14.28 22.59 16.44
C PHE A 195 15.38 21.81 15.72
N HIS A 196 15.07 20.59 15.29
CA HIS A 196 16.06 19.68 14.72
C HIS A 196 15.61 18.97 13.45
N SER A 197 14.34 19.06 13.05
CA SER A 197 13.85 18.40 11.83
C SER A 197 12.76 19.18 11.11
N LEU A 198 13.01 19.45 9.84
CA LEU A 198 12.02 19.98 8.91
C LEU A 198 11.69 18.89 7.87
N VAL A 199 10.41 18.58 7.70
CA VAL A 199 9.91 17.67 6.68
C VAL A 199 9.04 18.48 5.73
N ILE A 200 9.34 18.40 4.43
CA ILE A 200 8.57 19.06 3.39
C ILE A 200 8.03 17.99 2.46
N GLU A 201 6.71 17.97 2.28
CA GLU A 201 6.02 17.15 1.29
C GLU A 201 5.62 18.05 0.13
N CYS A 202 5.96 17.69 -1.10
CA CYS A 202 5.68 18.51 -2.28
C CYS A 202 5.62 17.67 -3.55
N ASN A 203 5.12 18.27 -4.63
CA ASN A 203 5.15 17.64 -5.95
C ASN A 203 6.50 17.97 -6.63
N GLY A 204 6.96 17.08 -7.51
CA GLY A 204 8.17 17.27 -8.31
C GLY A 204 8.23 18.62 -9.02
N ILE A 205 7.11 19.10 -9.56
CA ILE A 205 7.01 20.40 -10.25
C ILE A 205 7.33 21.58 -9.32
N GLU A 206 7.00 21.47 -8.04
CA GLU A 206 7.15 22.53 -7.04
C GLU A 206 8.58 22.56 -6.45
N LEU A 207 9.35 21.49 -6.68
CA LEU A 207 10.64 21.26 -6.05
C LEU A 207 11.63 22.41 -6.31
N LYS A 208 11.69 22.94 -7.54
CA LYS A 208 12.60 24.05 -7.87
C LYS A 208 12.32 25.30 -7.02
N LYS A 209 11.05 25.65 -6.85
CA LYS A 209 10.62 26.78 -6.01
C LYS A 209 11.02 26.54 -4.55
N ILE A 210 10.77 25.33 -4.03
CA ILE A 210 11.11 24.97 -2.65
C ILE A 210 12.61 25.03 -2.39
N ILE A 211 13.44 24.50 -3.31
CA ILE A 211 14.90 24.58 -3.21
C ILE A 211 15.36 26.04 -3.19
N SER A 212 14.76 26.91 -4.01
CA SER A 212 15.09 28.34 -4.01
C SER A 212 14.79 29.01 -2.67
N ILE A 213 13.70 28.63 -1.99
CA ILE A 213 13.32 29.16 -0.68
C ILE A 213 14.24 28.60 0.40
N LEU A 214 14.48 27.29 0.41
CA LEU A 214 15.35 26.60 1.37
C LEU A 214 16.77 27.17 1.37
N ASN A 215 17.32 27.48 0.19
CA ASN A 215 18.66 28.05 0.02
C ASN A 215 18.81 29.48 0.56
N LYS A 216 17.72 30.17 0.95
CA LYS A 216 17.78 31.49 1.60
C LYS A 216 18.13 31.42 3.09
N PHE A 217 18.15 30.22 3.68
CA PHE A 217 18.32 30.01 5.11
C PHE A 217 19.46 29.01 5.40
N GLU A 218 20.01 29.08 6.61
CA GLU A 218 21.09 28.20 7.06
C GLU A 218 20.56 27.02 7.90
N TRP A 219 20.66 25.80 7.37
CA TRP A 219 20.10 24.60 8.01
C TRP A 219 21.16 23.71 8.70
N ASN A 220 22.27 24.29 9.16
CA ASN A 220 23.48 23.57 9.58
C ASN A 220 23.28 22.53 10.70
N LYS A 221 22.32 22.75 11.60
CA LYS A 221 22.03 21.87 12.76
C LYS A 221 20.73 21.08 12.62
N ILE A 222 20.02 21.25 11.50
CA ILE A 222 18.67 20.72 11.28
C ILE A 222 18.74 19.64 10.20
N ARG A 223 17.99 18.55 10.40
CA ARG A 223 17.77 17.56 9.35
C ARG A 223 16.61 18.01 8.48
N VAL A 224 16.87 18.27 7.20
CA VAL A 224 15.82 18.61 6.23
C VAL A 224 15.47 17.36 5.42
N ILE A 225 14.21 16.97 5.44
CA ILE A 225 13.69 15.79 4.73
C ILE A 225 12.72 16.30 3.67
N ILE A 226 13.03 16.05 2.41
CA ILE A 226 12.15 16.39 1.29
C ILE A 226 11.53 15.09 0.80
N LYS A 227 10.20 15.06 0.78
CA LYS A 227 9.39 13.96 0.28
C LYS A 227 8.65 14.45 -0.96
N CYS A 228 9.06 13.96 -2.12
CA CYS A 228 8.48 14.38 -3.39
C CYS A 228 7.47 13.34 -3.90
N PHE A 229 6.29 13.79 -4.26
CA PHE A 229 5.36 13.04 -5.10
C PHE A 229 5.67 13.35 -6.59
N ASP A 230 5.50 12.37 -7.48
CA ASP A 230 5.64 12.57 -8.93
C ASP A 230 6.99 13.18 -9.35
N LEU A 231 8.06 12.63 -8.80
CA LEU A 231 9.41 13.09 -9.11
C LEU A 231 9.89 12.48 -10.45
N ARG A 232 10.30 13.35 -11.39
CA ARG A 232 10.82 12.97 -12.71
C ARG A 232 12.33 13.07 -12.77
N GLU A 233 12.95 12.38 -13.71
CA GLU A 233 14.41 12.38 -13.87
C GLU A 233 14.96 13.80 -14.12
N GLU A 234 14.22 14.66 -14.82
CA GLU A 234 14.61 16.06 -15.08
C GLU A 234 14.70 16.90 -13.79
N HIS A 235 13.84 16.62 -12.81
CA HIS A 235 13.80 17.32 -11.52
C HIS A 235 15.04 17.02 -10.65
N ILE A 236 15.75 15.92 -10.91
CA ILE A 236 16.94 15.53 -10.15
C ILE A 236 18.04 16.57 -10.27
N THR A 237 18.15 17.27 -11.40
CA THR A 237 19.16 18.32 -11.59
C THR A 237 19.01 19.45 -10.57
N TRP A 238 17.78 19.79 -10.19
CA TRP A 238 17.51 20.83 -9.19
C TRP A 238 17.98 20.42 -7.79
N LEU A 239 17.96 19.13 -7.46
CA LEU A 239 18.45 18.63 -6.17
C LEU A 239 19.95 18.88 -5.97
N ASN A 240 20.72 19.03 -7.05
CA ASN A 240 22.13 19.40 -6.99
C ASN A 240 22.33 20.86 -6.57
N GLU A 241 21.34 21.73 -6.79
CA GLU A 241 21.36 23.13 -6.39
C GLU A 241 21.09 23.33 -4.88
N LEU A 242 20.61 22.28 -4.19
CA LEU A 242 20.30 22.36 -2.77
C LEU A 242 21.58 22.46 -1.93
N LYS A 243 21.74 23.58 -1.20
CA LYS A 243 22.94 23.89 -0.40
C LYS A 243 22.83 23.43 1.06
N ILE A 244 22.07 22.36 1.30
CA ILE A 244 21.86 21.81 2.65
C ILE A 244 22.63 20.50 2.80
N ASN A 245 23.57 20.47 3.74
CA ASN A 245 24.40 19.28 3.97
C ASN A 245 23.62 18.12 4.60
N ASN A 246 22.83 18.39 5.65
CA ASN A 246 22.07 17.36 6.38
C ASN A 246 20.67 17.17 5.77
N ARG A 247 20.64 16.67 4.53
CA ARG A 247 19.41 16.45 3.78
C ARG A 247 19.11 14.98 3.53
N ILE A 248 17.83 14.64 3.51
CA ILE A 248 17.31 13.36 3.01
C ILE A 248 16.29 13.68 1.94
N ILE A 249 16.44 13.07 0.76
CA ILE A 249 15.49 13.24 -0.33
C ILE A 249 14.86 11.88 -0.58
N SER A 250 13.55 11.89 -0.68
CA SER A 250 12.75 10.68 -0.77
C SER A 250 11.56 10.90 -1.69
N CYS A 251 11.02 9.84 -2.29
CA CYS A 251 9.94 9.99 -3.26
C CYS A 251 8.86 8.92 -3.16
N TYR A 252 7.63 9.34 -3.48
CA TYR A 252 6.46 8.50 -3.72
C TYR A 252 6.11 8.56 -5.20
N SER A 253 5.54 7.49 -5.77
CA SER A 253 4.99 7.43 -7.14
C SER A 253 5.76 8.28 -8.13
N ASN A 254 6.91 7.78 -8.59
CA ASN A 254 7.89 8.57 -9.31
C ASN A 254 8.19 7.99 -10.70
N GLU A 255 8.71 8.83 -11.58
CA GLU A 255 9.14 8.48 -12.94
C GLU A 255 10.67 8.42 -13.04
N LEU A 256 11.36 8.18 -11.92
CA LEU A 256 12.82 8.13 -11.91
C LEU A 256 13.31 6.87 -12.62
N LYS A 257 14.43 7.01 -13.31
CA LYS A 257 15.09 5.97 -14.10
C LYS A 257 16.43 5.63 -13.44
N SER A 258 17.51 6.26 -13.92
CA SER A 258 18.86 6.00 -13.45
C SER A 258 19.05 6.47 -12.00
N SER A 259 18.39 7.56 -11.63
CA SER A 259 18.50 8.18 -10.31
C SER A 259 17.87 7.32 -9.21
N PHE A 260 16.80 6.60 -9.53
CA PHE A 260 16.17 5.62 -8.65
C PHE A 260 17.16 4.50 -8.28
N VAL A 261 17.77 3.91 -9.30
CA VAL A 261 18.65 2.74 -9.17
C VAL A 261 19.97 3.08 -8.47
N LYS A 262 20.41 4.33 -8.61
CA LYS A 262 21.57 4.88 -7.89
C LYS A 262 21.23 5.26 -6.45
N LEU A 263 19.96 5.19 -6.04
CA LEU A 263 19.47 5.63 -4.74
C LEU A 263 19.87 7.08 -4.42
N LEU A 264 19.89 7.95 -5.43
CA LEU A 264 20.05 9.39 -5.23
C LEU A 264 18.86 9.97 -4.45
N VAL A 265 17.70 9.31 -4.61
CA VAL A 265 16.47 9.59 -3.89
C VAL A 265 15.98 8.27 -3.29
N LEU A 266 15.63 8.29 -2.01
CA LEU A 266 15.14 7.10 -1.32
C LEU A 266 13.70 6.80 -1.72
N PRO A 267 13.39 5.60 -2.23
CA PRO A 267 12.00 5.22 -2.46
C PRO A 267 11.25 5.12 -1.14
N LEU A 268 10.04 5.68 -1.11
CA LEU A 268 9.08 5.48 -0.03
C LEU A 268 7.96 4.59 -0.52
N TYR A 269 7.45 3.75 0.37
CA TYR A 269 6.22 3.03 0.11
C TYR A 269 5.05 3.98 0.08
N ASP A 270 4.08 3.65 -0.75
CA ASP A 270 2.72 4.12 -0.55
C ASP A 270 2.06 3.37 0.64
N ALA A 271 0.74 3.48 0.74
CA ALA A 271 -0.03 2.65 1.65
C ALA A 271 0.10 1.16 1.28
N SER A 272 0.36 0.30 2.27
CA SER A 272 0.42 -1.17 2.14
C SER A 272 1.73 -1.77 1.61
N ASN A 273 2.86 -1.07 1.77
CA ASN A 273 4.17 -1.53 1.29
C ASN A 273 4.18 -1.76 -0.24
N THR A 274 3.48 -0.92 -1.01
CA THR A 274 3.64 -0.88 -2.46
C THR A 274 4.72 0.10 -2.82
N LEU A 275 5.42 -0.21 -3.90
CA LEU A 275 6.39 0.69 -4.50
C LEU A 275 6.00 0.90 -5.94
N THR A 276 5.84 2.16 -6.30
CA THR A 276 5.39 2.58 -7.62
C THR A 276 6.55 3.21 -8.37
N ILE A 277 6.95 2.61 -9.49
CA ILE A 277 8.15 2.97 -10.25
C ILE A 277 7.89 3.02 -11.76
N SER A 278 8.76 3.71 -12.49
CA SER A 278 8.79 3.67 -13.94
C SER A 278 9.15 2.27 -14.47
N ASN A 279 8.51 1.84 -15.55
CA ASN A 279 8.85 0.61 -16.30
C ASN A 279 10.32 0.57 -16.73
N ASP A 280 10.92 1.73 -17.00
CA ASP A 280 12.34 1.85 -17.41
C ASP A 280 13.30 1.31 -16.36
N VAL A 281 12.88 1.23 -15.09
CA VAL A 281 13.69 0.72 -13.99
C VAL A 281 13.84 -0.81 -14.06
N LEU A 282 12.91 -1.52 -14.70
CA LEU A 282 12.88 -2.99 -14.76
C LEU A 282 14.10 -3.60 -15.45
N GLN A 283 14.74 -2.87 -16.37
CA GLN A 283 15.95 -3.34 -17.06
C GLN A 283 17.22 -3.30 -16.19
N TYR A 284 17.19 -2.60 -15.05
CA TYR A 284 18.38 -2.41 -14.23
C TYR A 284 18.54 -3.56 -13.23
N ARG A 285 19.66 -4.29 -13.31
CA ARG A 285 19.99 -5.39 -12.38
C ARG A 285 19.96 -4.99 -10.89
N LYS A 286 20.31 -3.74 -10.59
CA LYS A 286 20.31 -3.19 -9.22
C LYS A 286 18.91 -3.05 -8.63
N LEU A 287 17.84 -3.04 -9.43
CA LEU A 287 16.46 -3.03 -8.92
C LEU A 287 16.24 -4.17 -7.93
N ILE A 288 16.77 -5.35 -8.21
CA ILE A 288 16.58 -6.53 -7.36
C ILE A 288 17.17 -6.32 -5.95
N SER A 289 18.33 -5.68 -5.86
CA SER A 289 18.94 -5.31 -4.58
C SER A 289 18.04 -4.36 -3.78
N ILE A 290 17.36 -3.43 -4.47
CA ILE A 290 16.38 -2.53 -3.87
C ILE A 290 15.18 -3.33 -3.37
N LEU A 291 14.55 -4.15 -4.22
CA LEU A 291 13.39 -4.97 -3.83
C LEU A 291 13.65 -5.82 -2.57
N ASN A 292 14.85 -6.41 -2.48
CA ASN A 292 15.26 -7.22 -1.32
C ASN A 292 15.57 -6.38 -0.08
N LEU A 293 16.17 -5.20 -0.22
CA LEU A 293 16.46 -4.30 0.90
C LEU A 293 15.18 -3.85 1.61
N TYR A 294 14.13 -3.66 0.82
CA TYR A 294 12.86 -3.09 1.24
C TYR A 294 11.84 -4.17 1.66
N TRP A 295 12.00 -5.44 1.26
CA TRP A 295 11.02 -6.50 1.56
C TRP A 295 9.63 -6.17 0.99
N LEU A 296 9.63 -5.79 -0.27
CA LEU A 296 8.44 -5.29 -0.95
C LEU A 296 7.37 -6.38 -1.10
N VAL A 297 6.10 -6.04 -0.82
CA VAL A 297 4.97 -6.95 -1.00
C VAL A 297 4.29 -6.73 -2.34
N ARG A 298 4.17 -5.47 -2.79
CA ARG A 298 3.52 -5.11 -4.05
C ARG A 298 4.41 -4.18 -4.88
N LEU A 299 4.54 -4.46 -6.17
CA LEU A 299 5.28 -3.65 -7.12
C LEU A 299 4.35 -3.18 -8.23
N ASP A 300 4.19 -1.86 -8.34
CA ASP A 300 3.41 -1.21 -9.37
C ASP A 300 4.37 -0.52 -10.36
N CYS A 301 4.42 -1.03 -11.58
CA CYS A 301 5.22 -0.48 -12.65
C CYS A 301 4.30 0.21 -13.67
N PHE A 302 4.61 1.46 -14.00
CA PHE A 302 3.83 2.24 -14.95
C PHE A 302 4.75 3.06 -15.87
N GLU A 303 4.18 3.51 -16.98
CA GLU A 303 4.84 4.43 -17.89
C GLU A 303 3.83 5.46 -18.40
N ILE A 304 4.29 6.71 -18.50
CA ILE A 304 3.50 7.83 -19.02
C ILE A 304 3.86 8.09 -20.49
N SER A 305 5.10 7.80 -20.90
CA SER A 305 5.54 7.98 -22.28
C SER A 305 4.99 6.88 -23.19
N SER A 306 4.49 7.27 -24.37
CA SER A 306 4.13 6.36 -25.47
C SER A 306 5.35 5.77 -26.18
N LEU A 307 6.55 5.90 -25.60
CA LEU A 307 7.79 5.46 -26.21
C LEU A 307 7.90 3.94 -26.08
N GLN A 308 8.30 3.29 -27.18
CA GLN A 308 8.48 1.85 -27.16
C GLN A 308 9.82 1.51 -26.50
N CYS A 309 9.78 0.67 -25.46
CA CYS A 309 10.98 0.20 -24.78
C CYS A 309 11.76 -0.80 -25.67
N PRO A 310 13.10 -0.81 -25.61
CA PRO A 310 13.89 -1.86 -26.24
C PRO A 310 13.61 -3.22 -25.59
N ALA A 311 13.88 -4.30 -26.33
CA ALA A 311 13.77 -5.67 -25.80
C ALA A 311 14.58 -5.80 -24.52
N CYS A 312 13.98 -6.34 -23.46
CA CYS A 312 14.68 -6.56 -22.21
C CYS A 312 14.34 -7.93 -21.60
N ARG A 313 15.28 -8.45 -20.81
CA ARG A 313 15.07 -9.61 -19.95
C ARG A 313 15.02 -9.12 -18.52
N VAL A 314 13.83 -9.19 -17.93
CA VAL A 314 13.55 -8.79 -16.56
C VAL A 314 13.50 -10.05 -15.71
N ASP A 315 14.43 -10.16 -14.77
CA ASP A 315 14.50 -11.30 -13.85
C ASP A 315 14.17 -10.84 -12.43
N LEU A 316 12.97 -11.17 -11.98
CA LEU A 316 12.46 -10.91 -10.63
C LEU A 316 12.41 -12.20 -9.79
N SER A 317 12.99 -13.31 -10.27
CA SER A 317 12.86 -14.63 -9.64
C SER A 317 13.27 -14.69 -8.17
N ILE A 318 14.24 -13.85 -7.77
CA ILE A 318 14.76 -13.80 -6.39
C ILE A 318 14.02 -12.81 -5.46
N ALA A 319 13.02 -12.08 -5.96
CA ALA A 319 12.21 -11.16 -5.15
C ALA A 319 11.14 -11.92 -4.33
N ASN A 320 11.58 -12.75 -3.39
CA ASN A 320 10.74 -13.72 -2.66
C ASN A 320 9.66 -13.10 -1.75
N SER A 321 9.75 -11.80 -1.45
CA SER A 321 8.73 -11.09 -0.67
C SER A 321 7.55 -10.63 -1.53
N LEU A 322 7.73 -10.55 -2.85
CA LEU A 322 6.79 -9.95 -3.77
C LEU A 322 5.58 -10.88 -3.96
N GLN A 323 4.39 -10.40 -3.64
CA GLN A 323 3.12 -11.12 -3.74
C GLN A 323 2.23 -10.56 -4.85
N GLU A 324 2.38 -9.28 -5.18
CA GLU A 324 1.56 -8.60 -6.19
C GLU A 324 2.46 -7.86 -7.18
N PHE A 325 2.23 -8.07 -8.48
CA PHE A 325 2.96 -7.38 -9.54
C PHE A 325 1.99 -6.80 -10.57
N ASN A 326 2.03 -5.48 -10.71
CA ASN A 326 1.20 -4.75 -11.66
C ASN A 326 2.09 -4.05 -12.68
N LEU A 327 1.76 -4.21 -13.96
CA LEU A 327 2.47 -3.60 -15.08
C LEU A 327 1.47 -2.86 -15.97
N THR A 328 1.71 -1.57 -16.17
CA THR A 328 0.78 -0.68 -16.87
C THR A 328 1.48 0.12 -17.97
N ASN A 329 0.83 0.25 -19.13
CA ASN A 329 1.27 1.05 -20.27
C ASN A 329 2.67 0.70 -20.80
N THR A 330 3.05 -0.58 -20.79
CA THR A 330 4.39 -1.01 -21.21
C THR A 330 4.39 -1.57 -22.62
N HIS A 331 5.11 -0.93 -23.54
CA HIS A 331 5.13 -1.35 -24.94
C HIS A 331 6.55 -1.64 -25.41
N TYR A 332 6.92 -2.92 -25.57
CA TYR A 332 8.24 -3.28 -26.07
C TYR A 332 8.27 -3.36 -27.61
N LEU A 333 9.40 -2.98 -28.22
CA LEU A 333 9.64 -3.14 -29.68
C LEU A 333 9.70 -4.60 -30.12
N GLN A 334 10.17 -5.46 -29.23
CA GLN A 334 10.38 -6.90 -29.44
C GLN A 334 9.92 -7.66 -28.20
N PRO A 335 9.66 -8.98 -28.29
CA PRO A 335 9.27 -9.78 -27.13
C PRO A 335 10.27 -9.67 -25.97
N SER A 336 9.82 -9.08 -24.86
CA SER A 336 10.56 -8.96 -23.61
C SER A 336 10.19 -10.10 -22.67
N CYS A 337 11.18 -10.65 -21.99
CA CYS A 337 11.05 -11.85 -21.17
C CYS A 337 11.02 -11.49 -19.69
N PHE A 338 9.96 -11.88 -19.00
CA PHE A 338 9.76 -11.63 -17.58
C PHE A 338 9.82 -12.96 -16.81
N ILE A 339 10.88 -13.14 -16.03
CA ILE A 339 11.02 -14.26 -15.10
C ILE A 339 10.52 -13.79 -13.74
N LEU A 340 9.37 -14.30 -13.32
CA LEU A 340 8.68 -13.82 -12.13
C LEU A 340 9.00 -14.67 -10.87
N PRO A 341 8.92 -14.13 -9.65
CA PRO A 341 9.16 -14.91 -8.43
C PRO A 341 7.99 -15.85 -8.12
N THR A 342 8.28 -17.00 -7.52
CA THR A 342 7.29 -18.03 -7.15
C THR A 342 6.38 -17.59 -6.00
N SER A 343 6.71 -16.50 -5.31
CA SER A 343 5.93 -15.91 -4.21
C SER A 343 4.70 -15.12 -4.67
N LEU A 344 4.57 -14.83 -5.97
CA LEU A 344 3.46 -14.06 -6.51
C LEU A 344 2.11 -14.78 -6.34
N LYS A 345 1.12 -14.02 -5.90
CA LYS A 345 -0.29 -14.43 -5.77
C LYS A 345 -1.20 -13.73 -6.77
N THR A 346 -0.83 -12.50 -7.17
CA THR A 346 -1.61 -11.67 -8.08
C THR A 346 -0.70 -11.03 -9.14
N ILE A 347 -1.12 -11.10 -10.40
CA ILE A 347 -0.48 -10.38 -11.50
C ILE A 347 -1.56 -9.61 -12.28
N THR A 348 -1.29 -8.34 -12.58
CA THR A 348 -2.17 -7.50 -13.42
C THR A 348 -1.37 -6.80 -14.51
N PHE A 349 -1.67 -7.10 -15.77
CA PHE A 349 -1.11 -6.38 -16.91
C PHE A 349 -2.20 -5.53 -17.58
N THR A 350 -1.93 -4.24 -17.77
CA THR A 350 -2.86 -3.29 -18.38
C THR A 350 -2.16 -2.52 -19.49
N ASN A 351 -2.74 -2.52 -20.69
CA ASN A 351 -2.22 -1.82 -21.85
C ASN A 351 -0.74 -2.16 -22.12
N CYS A 352 -0.42 -3.45 -22.23
CA CYS A 352 0.94 -3.92 -22.40
C CYS A 352 1.13 -4.66 -23.75
N SER A 353 2.31 -4.56 -24.35
CA SER A 353 2.64 -5.28 -25.59
C SER A 353 4.06 -5.85 -25.60
N ASN A 354 4.21 -6.94 -26.35
CA ASN A 354 5.40 -7.75 -26.54
C ASN A 354 6.00 -8.28 -25.23
N ILE A 355 5.18 -8.93 -24.39
CA ILE A 355 5.60 -9.56 -23.14
C ILE A 355 5.51 -11.08 -23.24
N THR A 356 6.54 -11.76 -22.74
CA THR A 356 6.59 -13.22 -22.59
C THR A 356 6.83 -13.60 -21.14
N LEU A 357 6.13 -14.64 -20.68
CA LEU A 357 6.13 -15.11 -19.28
C LEU A 357 6.53 -16.59 -19.22
N PRO A 358 7.81 -16.93 -19.44
CA PRO A 358 8.24 -18.33 -19.61
C PRO A 358 8.01 -19.20 -18.37
N ASN A 359 7.94 -18.62 -17.17
CA ASN A 359 7.74 -19.36 -15.93
C ASN A 359 6.35 -19.14 -15.29
N LEU A 360 5.38 -18.57 -16.02
CA LEU A 360 4.04 -18.33 -15.48
C LEU A 360 3.40 -19.61 -14.93
N ALA A 361 3.58 -20.73 -15.65
CA ALA A 361 3.03 -22.03 -15.31
C ALA A 361 3.50 -22.59 -13.96
N SER A 362 4.69 -22.20 -13.48
CA SER A 362 5.31 -22.72 -12.26
C SER A 362 5.03 -21.88 -11.01
N ILE A 363 4.27 -20.79 -11.15
CA ILE A 363 3.96 -19.87 -10.05
C ILE A 363 2.67 -20.30 -9.36
N HIS A 364 2.64 -20.26 -8.02
CA HIS A 364 1.44 -20.49 -7.21
C HIS A 364 0.50 -19.28 -7.22
N LEU A 365 0.02 -18.92 -8.42
CA LEU A 365 -0.81 -17.73 -8.64
C LEU A 365 -2.27 -18.01 -8.29
N SER A 366 -2.94 -17.04 -7.64
CA SER A 366 -4.36 -17.12 -7.28
C SER A 366 -5.25 -16.29 -8.21
N SER A 367 -4.73 -15.15 -8.70
CA SER A 367 -5.42 -14.18 -9.53
C SER A 367 -4.54 -13.68 -10.67
N PHE A 368 -5.08 -13.64 -11.88
CA PHE A 368 -4.40 -13.12 -13.06
C PHE A 368 -5.35 -12.26 -13.90
N SER A 369 -4.93 -11.04 -14.23
CA SER A 369 -5.70 -10.12 -15.05
C SER A 369 -4.87 -9.55 -16.20
N ILE A 370 -5.41 -9.59 -17.41
CA ILE A 370 -4.81 -9.00 -18.61
C ILE A 370 -5.83 -8.10 -19.29
N ARG A 371 -5.49 -6.82 -19.47
CA ARG A 371 -6.39 -5.82 -20.05
C ARG A 371 -5.69 -5.07 -21.17
N ASN A 372 -6.32 -4.92 -22.33
CA ASN A 372 -5.80 -4.16 -23.46
C ASN A 372 -4.40 -4.61 -23.92
N CYS A 373 -4.08 -5.91 -23.89
CA CYS A 373 -2.73 -6.39 -24.23
C CYS A 373 -2.67 -6.96 -25.65
N SER A 374 -2.24 -6.15 -26.62
CA SER A 374 -2.45 -6.42 -28.06
C SER A 374 -1.65 -7.60 -28.65
N THR A 375 -0.59 -8.07 -27.97
CA THR A 375 0.34 -9.08 -28.53
C THR A 375 0.29 -10.40 -27.79
N VAL A 376 -0.50 -10.50 -26.72
CA VAL A 376 -0.60 -11.74 -25.94
C VAL A 376 -1.52 -12.70 -26.69
N GLN A 377 -0.90 -13.59 -27.49
CA GLN A 377 -1.64 -14.54 -28.35
C GLN A 377 -1.89 -15.89 -27.69
N SER A 378 -0.99 -16.33 -26.80
CA SER A 378 -1.08 -17.58 -26.05
C SER A 378 -0.51 -17.41 -24.65
N LEU A 379 -1.08 -18.16 -23.70
CA LEU A 379 -0.67 -18.18 -22.30
C LEU A 379 -0.81 -19.59 -21.77
N PHE A 380 0.23 -20.07 -21.09
CA PHE A 380 0.13 -21.29 -20.30
C PHE A 380 -0.02 -20.90 -18.83
N LEU A 381 -1.26 -20.98 -18.36
CA LEU A 381 -1.69 -20.54 -17.04
C LEU A 381 -1.33 -21.58 -15.97
N PRO A 382 -1.05 -21.17 -14.73
CA PRO A 382 -0.68 -22.07 -13.64
C PRO A 382 -1.89 -22.84 -13.10
N SER A 383 -1.66 -24.08 -12.65
CA SER A 383 -2.72 -24.98 -12.15
C SER A 383 -3.43 -24.49 -10.89
N THR A 384 -2.80 -23.59 -10.13
CA THR A 384 -3.36 -23.01 -8.89
C THR A 384 -4.28 -21.82 -9.11
N LEU A 385 -4.39 -21.32 -10.35
CA LEU A 385 -5.15 -20.11 -10.65
C LEU A 385 -6.63 -20.28 -10.31
N THR A 386 -7.18 -19.36 -9.51
CA THR A 386 -8.60 -19.41 -9.10
C THR A 386 -9.45 -18.33 -9.76
N PHE A 387 -8.84 -17.22 -10.18
CA PHE A 387 -9.49 -16.11 -10.86
C PHE A 387 -8.69 -15.71 -12.12
N LEU A 388 -9.39 -15.58 -13.25
CA LEU A 388 -8.84 -15.10 -14.51
C LEU A 388 -9.75 -14.02 -15.09
N GLU A 389 -9.16 -12.87 -15.39
CA GLU A 389 -9.79 -11.78 -16.15
C GLU A 389 -9.00 -11.49 -17.42
N ILE A 390 -9.69 -11.48 -18.57
CA ILE A 390 -9.12 -11.07 -19.85
C ILE A 390 -10.04 -10.03 -20.48
N ARG A 391 -9.49 -8.86 -20.79
CA ARG A 391 -10.22 -7.75 -21.40
C ARG A 391 -9.52 -7.23 -22.64
N ASN A 392 -10.27 -7.03 -23.72
CA ASN A 392 -9.83 -6.38 -24.96
C ASN A 392 -8.44 -6.86 -25.43
N THR A 393 -8.27 -8.19 -25.47
CA THR A 393 -7.01 -8.86 -25.78
C THR A 393 -7.27 -9.84 -26.93
N PRO A 394 -6.50 -9.81 -28.03
CA PRO A 394 -6.74 -10.63 -29.22
C PRO A 394 -6.20 -12.06 -29.02
N LEU A 395 -6.82 -12.80 -28.11
CA LEU A 395 -6.50 -14.21 -27.89
C LEU A 395 -6.91 -15.05 -29.10
N LYS A 396 -5.93 -15.73 -29.69
CA LYS A 396 -6.13 -16.66 -30.83
C LYS A 396 -5.99 -18.12 -30.43
N ALA A 397 -5.21 -18.42 -29.39
CA ALA A 397 -4.92 -19.79 -28.96
C ALA A 397 -5.86 -20.25 -27.84
N SER A 398 -6.07 -21.58 -27.76
CA SER A 398 -6.74 -22.22 -26.63
C SER A 398 -5.92 -22.01 -25.36
N LEU A 399 -6.51 -21.34 -24.38
CA LEU A 399 -5.98 -21.31 -23.02
C LEU A 399 -6.05 -22.73 -22.42
N ASN A 400 -5.06 -23.14 -21.64
CA ASN A 400 -5.00 -24.44 -20.95
C ASN A 400 -5.97 -24.55 -19.76
N LEU A 401 -7.15 -23.93 -19.86
CA LEU A 401 -8.12 -23.80 -18.77
C LEU A 401 -8.58 -25.15 -18.21
N GLU A 402 -8.69 -26.18 -19.06
CA GLU A 402 -9.15 -27.50 -18.66
C GLU A 402 -8.22 -28.22 -17.65
N LEU A 403 -6.96 -27.78 -17.53
CA LEU A 403 -5.97 -28.35 -16.62
C LEU A 403 -5.91 -27.61 -15.26
N ILE A 404 -6.80 -26.64 -15.04
CA ILE A 404 -6.67 -25.64 -13.95
C ILE A 404 -7.90 -25.68 -13.06
N GLN A 405 -7.69 -25.48 -11.75
CA GLN A 405 -8.76 -25.40 -10.74
C GLN A 405 -9.39 -23.99 -10.67
N LEU A 406 -9.74 -23.43 -11.84
CA LEU A 406 -10.30 -22.08 -11.95
C LEU A 406 -11.71 -22.04 -11.34
N LYS A 407 -12.00 -21.02 -10.53
CA LYS A 407 -13.33 -20.80 -9.93
C LYS A 407 -14.11 -19.69 -10.64
N GLN A 408 -13.40 -18.67 -11.12
CA GLN A 408 -14.00 -17.49 -11.73
C GLN A 408 -13.28 -17.12 -13.03
N LEU A 409 -14.07 -16.92 -14.08
CA LEU A 409 -13.61 -16.53 -15.42
C LEU A 409 -14.39 -15.30 -15.88
N SER A 410 -13.67 -14.24 -16.25
CA SER A 410 -14.23 -13.03 -16.84
C SER A 410 -13.54 -12.73 -18.17
N ILE A 411 -14.30 -12.70 -19.27
CA ILE A 411 -13.80 -12.43 -20.62
C ILE A 411 -14.61 -11.30 -21.21
N VAL A 412 -13.94 -10.20 -21.57
CA VAL A 412 -14.59 -8.96 -21.99
C VAL A 412 -13.97 -8.46 -23.29
N GLN A 413 -14.78 -8.17 -24.31
CA GLN A 413 -14.32 -7.57 -25.57
C GLN A 413 -13.18 -8.37 -26.27
N CYS A 414 -13.20 -9.70 -26.18
CA CYS A 414 -12.20 -10.54 -26.84
C CYS A 414 -12.69 -10.94 -28.24
N SER A 415 -12.57 -10.01 -29.18
CA SER A 415 -13.16 -10.13 -30.54
C SER A 415 -12.54 -11.22 -31.42
N SER A 416 -11.38 -11.77 -31.07
CA SER A 416 -10.73 -12.87 -31.80
C SER A 416 -11.01 -14.26 -31.21
N LEU A 417 -11.70 -14.33 -30.07
CA LEU A 417 -11.91 -15.59 -29.36
C LEU A 417 -13.11 -16.35 -29.96
N GLU A 418 -12.85 -17.49 -30.59
CA GLU A 418 -13.88 -18.29 -31.28
C GLU A 418 -14.50 -19.40 -30.41
N SER A 419 -13.75 -19.95 -29.46
CA SER A 419 -14.19 -21.01 -28.55
C SER A 419 -13.50 -20.91 -27.19
N ILE A 420 -14.16 -21.42 -26.15
CA ILE A 420 -13.60 -21.55 -24.80
C ILE A 420 -13.91 -22.95 -24.28
N ILE A 421 -12.89 -23.65 -23.76
CA ILE A 421 -13.07 -24.89 -23.00
C ILE A 421 -12.97 -24.53 -21.51
N VAL A 422 -14.04 -24.74 -20.74
CA VAL A 422 -14.04 -24.39 -19.31
C VAL A 422 -13.63 -25.57 -18.41
N PRO A 423 -12.98 -25.34 -17.26
CA PRO A 423 -12.64 -26.40 -16.32
C PRO A 423 -13.84 -26.86 -15.50
N LEU A 424 -13.80 -28.10 -15.01
CA LEU A 424 -14.86 -28.68 -14.19
C LEU A 424 -15.11 -27.92 -12.88
N SER A 425 -14.08 -27.29 -12.32
CA SER A 425 -14.13 -26.55 -11.05
C SER A 425 -14.78 -25.17 -11.14
N ILE A 426 -15.11 -24.70 -12.35
CA ILE A 426 -15.59 -23.34 -12.57
C ILE A 426 -16.96 -23.12 -11.89
N GLN A 427 -17.11 -21.98 -11.24
CA GLN A 427 -18.31 -21.59 -10.51
C GLN A 427 -18.98 -20.38 -11.16
N THR A 428 -18.18 -19.41 -11.59
CA THR A 428 -18.68 -18.17 -12.19
C THR A 428 -18.05 -17.92 -13.55
N ILE A 429 -18.89 -17.63 -14.54
CA ILE A 429 -18.49 -17.25 -15.90
C ILE A 429 -19.17 -15.94 -16.27
N CYS A 430 -18.37 -14.95 -16.66
CA CYS A 430 -18.83 -13.68 -17.21
C CYS A 430 -18.21 -13.51 -18.61
N VAL A 431 -19.04 -13.38 -19.64
CA VAL A 431 -18.59 -13.13 -21.02
C VAL A 431 -19.34 -11.96 -21.61
N TYR A 432 -18.61 -10.90 -21.98
CA TYR A 432 -19.20 -9.65 -22.46
C TYR A 432 -18.58 -9.22 -23.79
N TRP A 433 -19.40 -8.86 -24.77
CA TRP A 433 -18.98 -8.32 -26.08
C TRP A 433 -17.95 -9.19 -26.82
N CYS A 434 -18.15 -10.51 -26.83
CA CYS A 434 -17.27 -11.46 -27.51
C CYS A 434 -17.95 -11.97 -28.79
N ASP A 435 -18.01 -11.11 -29.81
CA ASP A 435 -18.85 -11.35 -31.00
C ASP A 435 -18.41 -12.53 -31.85
N SER A 436 -17.13 -12.93 -31.80
CA SER A 436 -16.62 -14.10 -32.52
C SER A 436 -16.83 -15.41 -31.78
N LEU A 437 -17.24 -15.37 -30.50
CA LEU A 437 -17.37 -16.58 -29.69
C LEU A 437 -18.55 -17.41 -30.17
N THR A 438 -18.25 -18.62 -30.64
CA THR A 438 -19.24 -19.56 -31.18
C THR A 438 -19.59 -20.69 -30.21
N THR A 439 -18.69 -21.04 -29.30
CA THR A 439 -18.87 -22.20 -28.41
C THR A 439 -18.25 -21.98 -27.03
N ILE A 440 -18.93 -22.49 -25.99
CA ILE A 440 -18.37 -22.68 -24.65
C ILE A 440 -18.49 -24.18 -24.35
N GLU A 441 -17.39 -24.89 -24.47
CA GLU A 441 -17.33 -26.34 -24.35
C GLU A 441 -17.24 -26.79 -22.89
N LYS A 442 -17.72 -28.01 -22.62
CA LYS A 442 -17.74 -28.67 -21.30
C LYS A 442 -18.58 -27.96 -20.22
N ILE A 443 -19.23 -26.83 -20.49
CA ILE A 443 -20.03 -26.09 -19.50
C ILE A 443 -21.09 -26.97 -18.81
N PHE A 444 -21.76 -27.87 -19.52
CA PHE A 444 -22.74 -28.81 -18.97
C PHE A 444 -22.16 -29.76 -17.90
N GLN A 445 -20.85 -30.02 -17.94
CA GLN A 445 -20.15 -30.94 -17.03
C GLN A 445 -19.61 -30.24 -15.78
N THR A 446 -19.80 -28.92 -15.66
CA THR A 446 -19.21 -28.10 -14.60
C THR A 446 -20.15 -27.90 -13.40
N THR A 447 -19.64 -27.22 -12.37
CA THR A 447 -20.40 -26.78 -11.19
C THR A 447 -20.77 -25.29 -11.24
N VAL A 448 -21.00 -24.72 -12.43
CA VAL A 448 -21.35 -23.29 -12.57
C VAL A 448 -22.60 -22.97 -11.77
N ASN A 449 -22.52 -21.93 -10.93
CA ASN A 449 -23.64 -21.38 -10.17
C ASN A 449 -24.14 -20.04 -10.75
N LYS A 450 -23.24 -19.29 -11.41
CA LYS A 450 -23.49 -17.99 -12.01
C LYS A 450 -22.95 -17.95 -13.44
N LEU A 451 -23.84 -17.68 -14.39
CA LEU A 451 -23.50 -17.44 -15.79
C LEU A 451 -24.06 -16.08 -16.22
N ASP A 452 -23.18 -15.24 -16.75
CA ASP A 452 -23.53 -13.91 -17.24
C ASP A 452 -22.97 -13.71 -18.65
N LEU A 453 -23.86 -13.57 -19.63
CA LEU A 453 -23.57 -13.44 -21.06
C LEU A 453 -24.20 -12.15 -21.58
N PHE A 454 -23.37 -11.25 -22.09
CA PHE A 454 -23.83 -9.99 -22.70
C PHE A 454 -23.24 -9.84 -24.09
N HIS A 455 -24.08 -9.61 -25.10
CA HIS A 455 -23.63 -9.32 -26.46
C HIS A 455 -22.70 -10.41 -27.03
N CYS A 456 -23.18 -11.66 -27.07
CA CYS A 456 -22.47 -12.84 -27.60
C CYS A 456 -23.25 -13.43 -28.79
N MET A 457 -23.32 -12.69 -29.89
CA MET A 457 -24.30 -12.92 -30.97
C MET A 457 -24.05 -14.17 -31.84
N ARG A 458 -22.86 -14.76 -31.81
CA ARG A 458 -22.52 -15.96 -32.61
C ARG A 458 -22.50 -17.25 -31.79
N LEU A 459 -22.79 -17.15 -30.49
CA LEU A 459 -22.74 -18.28 -29.59
C LEU A 459 -23.83 -19.29 -29.94
N LYS A 460 -23.43 -20.52 -30.22
CA LYS A 460 -24.35 -21.63 -30.49
C LYS A 460 -25.11 -22.00 -29.22
N PRO A 461 -26.30 -22.62 -29.34
CA PRO A 461 -27.07 -23.04 -28.18
C PRO A 461 -26.28 -23.92 -27.21
N LEU A 462 -26.41 -23.64 -25.92
CA LEU A 462 -25.68 -24.28 -24.82
C LEU A 462 -26.61 -25.19 -24.02
N ALA A 463 -26.05 -26.28 -23.50
CA ALA A 463 -26.64 -27.03 -22.40
C ALA A 463 -25.92 -26.64 -21.10
N LEU A 464 -26.68 -26.20 -20.09
CA LEU A 464 -26.14 -25.74 -18.81
C LEU A 464 -26.28 -26.80 -17.72
N PRO A 465 -25.39 -26.84 -16.71
CA PRO A 465 -25.53 -27.75 -15.58
C PRO A 465 -26.71 -27.34 -14.70
N ILE A 466 -27.34 -28.31 -14.03
CA ILE A 466 -28.48 -28.08 -13.12
C ILE A 466 -28.12 -27.21 -11.88
N THR A 467 -26.83 -26.98 -11.65
CA THR A 467 -26.31 -26.16 -10.55
C THR A 467 -26.47 -24.66 -10.78
N VAL A 468 -26.82 -24.22 -12.00
CA VAL A 468 -26.98 -22.79 -12.31
C VAL A 468 -28.14 -22.20 -11.52
N SER A 469 -27.83 -21.19 -10.69
CA SER A 469 -28.80 -20.47 -9.85
C SER A 469 -29.00 -19.02 -10.24
N GLN A 470 -28.01 -18.45 -10.95
CA GLN A 470 -28.01 -17.09 -11.45
C GLN A 470 -27.66 -17.12 -12.94
N LEU A 471 -28.59 -16.65 -13.77
CA LEU A 471 -28.45 -16.64 -15.21
C LEU A 471 -28.85 -15.26 -15.74
N TYR A 472 -27.91 -14.60 -16.40
CA TYR A 472 -28.10 -13.32 -17.07
C TYR A 472 -27.68 -13.50 -18.53
N ILE A 473 -28.61 -13.29 -19.46
CA ILE A 473 -28.34 -13.40 -20.90
C ILE A 473 -29.01 -12.21 -21.58
N SER A 474 -28.23 -11.25 -22.06
CA SER A 474 -28.77 -10.09 -22.76
C SER A 474 -28.06 -9.89 -24.09
N PHE A 475 -28.80 -9.47 -25.12
CA PHE A 475 -28.28 -9.25 -26.47
C PHE A 475 -27.53 -10.47 -27.03
N CYS A 476 -28.11 -11.66 -26.88
CA CYS A 476 -27.60 -12.91 -27.47
C CYS A 476 -28.65 -13.51 -28.43
N GLN A 477 -28.32 -14.61 -29.12
CA GLN A 477 -29.30 -15.31 -29.96
C GLN A 477 -30.53 -15.77 -29.15
N ASN A 478 -31.71 -15.69 -29.77
CA ASN A 478 -32.93 -16.26 -29.19
C ASN A 478 -32.76 -17.76 -28.98
N SER A 479 -33.27 -18.29 -27.86
CA SER A 479 -33.15 -19.73 -27.50
C SER A 479 -31.72 -20.21 -27.32
N LEU A 480 -30.83 -19.37 -26.76
CA LEU A 480 -29.44 -19.73 -26.49
C LEU A 480 -29.30 -20.94 -25.54
N ILE A 481 -30.27 -21.22 -24.66
CA ILE A 481 -30.18 -22.30 -23.68
C ILE A 481 -31.14 -23.43 -24.03
N ASN A 482 -30.60 -24.59 -24.42
CA ASN A 482 -31.38 -25.74 -24.89
C ASN A 482 -32.16 -26.45 -23.79
N ASN A 483 -31.63 -26.47 -22.57
CA ASN A 483 -32.19 -27.21 -21.44
C ASN A 483 -32.74 -26.30 -20.33
N ILE A 484 -33.22 -25.11 -20.70
CA ILE A 484 -33.68 -24.09 -19.74
C ILE A 484 -34.78 -24.61 -18.80
N THR A 485 -35.64 -25.50 -19.29
CA THR A 485 -36.72 -26.14 -18.52
C THR A 485 -36.22 -27.11 -17.44
N GLN A 486 -34.96 -27.55 -17.52
CA GLN A 486 -34.33 -28.44 -16.54
C GLN A 486 -33.61 -27.67 -15.42
N LEU A 487 -33.50 -26.33 -15.52
CA LEU A 487 -32.78 -25.49 -14.56
C LEU A 487 -33.70 -25.04 -13.42
N THR A 488 -34.01 -25.95 -12.49
CA THR A 488 -34.96 -25.72 -11.39
C THR A 488 -34.47 -24.75 -10.30
N ASN A 489 -33.17 -24.41 -10.29
CA ASN A 489 -32.53 -23.63 -9.23
C ASN A 489 -32.43 -22.12 -9.54
N LEU A 490 -32.99 -21.65 -10.66
CA LEU A 490 -32.88 -20.25 -11.08
C LEU A 490 -33.64 -19.31 -10.13
N THR A 491 -32.89 -18.38 -9.53
CA THR A 491 -33.42 -17.36 -8.61
C THR A 491 -33.65 -16.00 -9.28
N SER A 492 -33.09 -15.79 -10.48
CA SER A 492 -33.22 -14.54 -11.23
C SER A 492 -34.25 -14.66 -12.35
N PRO A 493 -35.13 -13.66 -12.55
CA PRO A 493 -35.97 -13.60 -13.75
C PRO A 493 -35.09 -13.52 -15.00
N LEU A 494 -35.43 -14.33 -16.01
CA LEU A 494 -34.84 -14.27 -17.34
C LEU A 494 -35.27 -12.95 -18.00
N TYR A 495 -34.32 -12.05 -18.31
CA TYR A 495 -34.56 -10.80 -19.04
C TYR A 495 -33.80 -10.76 -20.34
#